data_AF-A0A9P5PRF0-F1
#
_entry.id   AF-A0A9P5PRF0-F1
#
_cell.length_a   1.000
_cell.length_b   1.000
_cell.length_c   1.000
_cell.angle_alpha   90.00
_cell.angle_beta   90.00
_cell.angle_gamma   90.00
#
_symmetry.space_group_name_H-M   'P 1'
#
loop_
_entity.id
_entity.type
_entity.pdbx_description
1 polymer ?
#
loop_
_entity_poly.entity_id
_entity_poly.type
_entity_poly.pdbx_seq_one_letter_code
_entity_poly.pdbx_strand_id
1 'polypeptide(L)'
;MCRTGLSVHHVGERFQHTGTTISSHFQKILSSLASPQFYSRWVKPPVVGSLVPKEIQRQPKWTPFFDSVLGAMDGTHINCCPSVADLQLARNRK
;
A
#
# COMPACT_ATOMS: atom_id res chain seq x y z
N MET A 1 1.63 -10.33 -10.46
CA MET A 1 1.71 -8.85 -10.47
C MET A 1 2.26 -8.31 -9.14
N CYS A 2 1.50 -8.13 -8.06
CA CYS A 2 1.98 -7.34 -6.90
C CYS A 2 2.63 -8.09 -5.72
N ARG A 3 2.88 -9.41 -5.76
CA ARG A 3 3.58 -10.09 -4.64
C ARG A 3 4.74 -11.00 -5.04
N THR A 4 4.75 -11.52 -6.27
CA THR A 4 5.80 -12.42 -6.78
C THR A 4 6.64 -11.82 -7.90
N GLY A 5 6.39 -10.58 -8.31
CA GLY A 5 7.08 -9.95 -9.45
C GLY A 5 6.81 -10.61 -10.81
N LEU A 6 5.93 -11.60 -10.87
CA LEU A 6 5.62 -12.32 -12.11
C LEU A 6 4.93 -11.40 -13.12
N SER A 7 5.41 -11.47 -14.36
CA SER A 7 4.81 -10.82 -15.53
C SER A 7 3.38 -11.29 -15.76
N VAL A 8 2.59 -10.46 -16.45
CA VAL A 8 1.22 -10.82 -16.85
C VAL A 8 1.20 -12.13 -17.66
N HIS A 9 2.25 -12.41 -18.43
CA HIS A 9 2.39 -13.65 -19.19
C HIS A 9 2.41 -14.88 -18.29
N HIS A 10 3.31 -14.93 -17.30
CA HIS A 10 3.39 -16.05 -16.36
C HIS A 10 2.09 -16.25 -15.57
N VAL A 11 1.41 -15.15 -15.24
CA VAL A 11 0.10 -15.22 -14.58
C VAL A 11 -0.94 -15.78 -15.55
N GLY A 12 -0.90 -15.39 -16.83
CA GLY A 12 -1.70 -15.94 -17.93
C GLY A 12 -1.58 -17.44 -18.04
N GLU A 13 -0.35 -17.94 -18.09
CA GLU A 13 -0.07 -19.38 -18.15
C GLU A 13 -0.56 -20.11 -16.91
N ARG A 14 -0.36 -19.54 -15.71
CA ARG A 14 -0.80 -20.18 -14.47
C ARG A 14 -2.32 -20.31 -14.38
N PHE A 15 -3.04 -19.27 -14.78
CA PHE A 15 -4.51 -19.23 -14.68
C PHE A 15 -5.20 -19.66 -15.98
N GLN A 16 -4.45 -20.02 -17.01
CA GLN A 16 -4.97 -20.40 -18.34
C GLN A 16 -5.93 -19.35 -18.91
N HIS A 17 -5.55 -18.08 -18.76
CA HIS A 17 -6.35 -16.94 -19.19
C HIS A 17 -5.48 -15.92 -19.93
N THR A 18 -6.12 -15.12 -20.77
CA THR A 18 -5.44 -14.02 -21.46
C THR A 18 -4.98 -12.95 -20.46
N GLY A 19 -3.90 -12.24 -20.79
CA GLY A 19 -3.43 -11.11 -19.99
C GLY A 19 -4.49 -10.02 -19.79
N THR A 20 -5.36 -9.81 -20.78
CA THR A 20 -6.50 -8.88 -20.69
C THR A 20 -7.51 -9.31 -19.62
N THR A 21 -7.84 -10.59 -19.55
CA THR A 21 -8.74 -11.16 -18.54
C THR A 21 -8.17 -10.99 -17.14
N ILE A 22 -6.87 -11.28 -16.96
CA ILE A 22 -6.17 -11.10 -15.70
C ILE A 22 -6.15 -9.64 -15.27
N SER A 23 -5.81 -8.73 -16.19
CA SER A 23 -5.77 -7.30 -15.91
C SER A 23 -7.15 -6.78 -15.49
N SER A 24 -8.21 -7.19 -16.18
CA SER A 24 -9.58 -6.81 -15.83
C SER A 24 -9.99 -7.28 -14.43
N HIS A 25 -9.69 -8.53 -14.07
CA HIS A 25 -9.99 -9.03 -12.72
C HIS A 25 -9.16 -8.33 -11.66
N PHE A 26 -7.88 -8.07 -11.92
CA PHE A 26 -7.03 -7.32 -11.02
C PHE A 26 -7.58 -5.91 -10.77
N GLN A 27 -7.97 -5.20 -11.82
CA GLN A 27 -8.60 -3.88 -11.71
C GLN A 27 -9.89 -3.93 -10.88
N LYS A 28 -10.78 -4.90 -11.13
CA LYS A 28 -12.02 -5.06 -10.35
C LYS A 28 -11.75 -5.26 -8.86
N ILE A 29 -10.79 -6.11 -8.52
CA ILE A 29 -10.41 -6.35 -7.12
C ILE A 29 -9.82 -5.07 -6.51
N LEU A 30 -8.91 -4.40 -7.23
CA LEU A 30 -8.30 -3.16 -6.76
C LEU A 30 -9.36 -2.07 -6.51
N SER A 31 -10.30 -1.89 -7.43
CA SER A 31 -11.41 -0.95 -7.26
C SER A 31 -12.30 -1.29 -6.06
N SER A 32 -12.57 -2.57 -5.82
CA SER A 32 -13.33 -3.01 -4.64
C SER A 32 -12.59 -2.72 -3.33
N LEU A 33 -11.28 -2.95 -3.28
CA LEU A 33 -10.45 -2.66 -2.10
C LEU A 33 -10.27 -1.14 -1.87
N ALA A 34 -10.18 -0.37 -2.95
CA ALA A 34 -10.11 1.09 -2.91
C ALA A 34 -11.48 1.76 -2.70
N SER A 35 -12.57 0.99 -2.71
CA SER A 35 -13.90 1.54 -2.51
C SER A 35 -14.02 2.20 -1.12
N PRO A 36 -14.74 3.33 -0.99
CA PRO A 36 -14.87 4.02 0.29
C PRO A 36 -15.39 3.13 1.41
N GLN A 37 -16.30 2.20 1.09
CA GLN A 37 -16.93 1.28 2.04
C GLN A 37 -15.92 0.28 2.62
N PHE A 38 -15.04 -0.26 1.77
CA PHE A 38 -13.99 -1.18 2.21
C PHE A 38 -12.87 -0.41 2.90
N TYR A 39 -12.34 0.63 2.24
CA TYR A 39 -11.16 1.35 2.69
C TYR A 39 -11.39 1.99 4.07
N SER A 40 -12.47 2.75 4.25
CA SER A 40 -12.72 3.44 5.54
C SER A 40 -12.98 2.48 6.71
N ARG A 41 -13.48 1.28 6.43
CA ARG A 41 -13.78 0.27 7.45
C ARG A 41 -12.52 -0.44 7.94
N TRP A 42 -11.64 -0.81 7.01
CA TRP A 42 -10.53 -1.74 7.28
C TRP A 42 -9.15 -1.08 7.25
N VAL A 43 -8.96 -0.02 6.49
CA VAL A 43 -7.68 0.69 6.39
C VAL A 43 -7.74 1.89 7.33
N LYS A 44 -7.13 1.74 8.51
CA LYS A 44 -7.05 2.81 9.51
C LYS A 44 -5.59 3.20 9.73
N PRO A 45 -5.26 4.49 9.75
CA PRO A 45 -3.95 4.92 10.18
C PRO A 45 -3.74 4.53 11.65
N PRO A 46 -2.49 4.27 12.07
CA PRO A 46 -2.18 4.08 13.47
C PRO A 46 -2.52 5.34 14.27
N VAL A 47 -2.98 5.16 15.50
CA VAL A 47 -3.29 6.27 16.41
C VAL A 47 -1.97 6.95 16.80
N VAL A 48 -1.97 8.27 16.95
CA VAL A 48 -0.80 9.02 17.43
C VAL A 48 -0.33 8.43 18.77
N GLY A 49 0.97 8.12 18.86
CA GLY A 49 1.57 7.47 20.04
C GLY A 49 1.44 5.95 20.06
N SER A 50 0.90 5.31 19.02
CA SER A 50 0.92 3.86 18.90
C SER A 50 2.35 3.36 18.86
N LEU A 51 2.64 2.34 19.68
CA LEU A 51 3.94 1.67 19.66
C LEU A 51 4.10 0.86 18.38
N VAL A 52 5.33 0.77 17.91
CA VAL A 52 5.72 -0.15 16.82
C VAL A 52 5.29 -1.57 17.20
N PRO A 53 4.60 -2.33 16.33
CA PRO A 53 4.20 -3.71 16.61
C PRO A 53 5.37 -4.58 17.08
N LYS A 54 5.11 -5.48 18.05
CA LYS A 54 6.15 -6.32 18.65
C LYS A 54 6.86 -7.20 17.62
N GLU A 55 6.16 -7.59 16.56
CA GLU A 55 6.68 -8.36 15.43
C GLU A 55 7.85 -7.64 14.76
N ILE A 56 7.78 -6.31 14.70
CA ILE A 56 8.81 -5.47 14.11
C ILE A 56 9.93 -5.24 15.12
N GLN A 57 9.59 -4.92 16.37
CA GLN A 57 10.58 -4.70 17.44
C GLN A 57 11.43 -5.94 17.75
N ARG A 58 10.88 -7.15 17.57
CA ARG A 58 11.61 -8.41 17.83
C ARG A 58 12.68 -8.73 16.79
N GLN A 59 12.76 -8.01 15.68
CA GLN A 59 13.70 -8.30 14.59
C GLN A 59 14.93 -7.37 14.68
N PRO A 60 16.12 -7.87 15.09
CA PRO A 60 17.31 -7.03 15.25
C PRO A 60 17.77 -6.37 13.94
N LYS A 61 17.45 -6.99 12.80
CA LYS A 61 17.77 -6.45 11.46
C LYS A 61 16.99 -5.16 11.14
N TRP A 62 15.88 -4.91 11.81
CA TRP A 62 14.98 -3.79 11.56
C TRP A 62 15.26 -2.59 12.48
N THR A 63 16.00 -2.82 13.56
CA THR A 63 16.54 -1.77 14.42
C THR A 63 17.89 -1.29 13.86
N PRO A 64 18.15 0.03 13.77
CA PRO A 64 17.33 1.15 14.27
C PRO A 64 16.33 1.72 13.25
N PHE A 65 16.28 1.18 12.03
CA PHE A 65 15.56 1.78 10.90
C PHE A 65 14.05 1.93 11.13
N PHE A 66 13.44 1.04 11.90
CA PHE A 66 12.01 1.06 12.22
C PHE A 66 11.69 1.48 13.66
N ASP A 67 12.70 1.91 14.42
CA ASP A 67 12.49 2.38 15.79
C ASP A 67 11.72 3.70 15.72
N SER A 68 10.51 3.73 16.28
CA SER A 68 9.56 4.87 16.20
C SER A 68 8.91 5.13 14.84
N VAL A 69 8.96 4.17 13.91
CA VAL A 69 8.22 4.31 12.64
C VAL A 69 6.72 4.09 12.86
N LEU A 70 5.90 5.09 12.52
CA LEU A 70 4.45 4.97 12.52
C LEU A 70 3.95 4.05 11.38
N GLY A 71 4.66 4.05 10.25
CA GLY A 71 4.38 3.17 9.12
C GLY A 71 5.31 3.47 7.94
N ALA A 72 5.38 2.55 6.99
CA ALA A 72 6.10 2.78 5.74
C ALA A 72 5.13 3.42 4.72
N MET A 73 5.35 4.70 4.40
CA MET A 73 4.76 5.33 3.22
C MET A 73 5.64 5.02 2.01
N ASP A 74 5.59 3.79 1.51
CA ASP A 74 6.09 3.52 0.16
C ASP A 74 5.07 4.05 -0.84
N GLY A 75 5.54 4.72 -1.90
CA GLY A 75 4.76 5.65 -2.72
C GLY A 75 3.40 5.11 -3.14
N THR A 76 2.33 5.51 -2.43
CA THR A 76 0.96 5.23 -2.86
C THR A 76 -0.01 6.32 -2.47
N HIS A 77 -0.93 6.53 -3.40
CA HIS A 77 -2.00 7.51 -3.48
C HIS A 77 -3.00 7.41 -2.33
N ILE A 78 -2.62 7.78 -1.12
CA ILE A 78 -3.62 8.27 -0.17
C ILE A 78 -4.15 9.57 -0.77
N ASN A 79 -5.47 9.68 -0.95
CA ASN A 79 -6.10 10.94 -1.30
C ASN A 79 -5.84 11.93 -0.15
N CYS A 80 -4.73 12.63 -0.25
CA CYS A 80 -4.33 13.67 0.66
C CYS A 80 -4.72 14.99 -0.01
N CYS A 81 -5.67 15.71 0.61
CA CYS A 81 -5.87 17.13 0.34
C CYS A 81 -5.18 17.88 1.48
N PRO A 82 -3.86 18.10 1.41
CA PRO A 82 -3.15 18.84 2.45
C PRO A 82 -3.69 20.27 2.52
N SER A 83 -3.57 20.89 3.70
CA SER A 83 -3.96 22.28 3.91
C SER A 83 -3.13 23.21 3.01
N VAL A 84 -3.60 24.44 2.78
CA VAL A 84 -2.88 25.42 1.94
C VAL A 84 -1.45 25.68 2.44
N ALA A 85 -1.23 25.63 3.75
CA ALA A 85 0.09 25.80 4.36
C ALA A 85 1.03 24.60 4.09
N ASP A 86 0.46 23.38 4.01
CA ASP A 86 1.23 22.14 3.84
C ASP A 86 1.41 21.74 2.36
N LEU A 87 0.71 22.42 1.44
CA LEU A 87 0.78 22.17 0.00
C LEU A 87 2.21 22.27 -0.55
N GLN A 88 3.01 23.22 -0.07
CA GLN A 88 4.40 23.39 -0.52
C GLN A 88 5.30 22.24 -0.06
N LEU A 89 5.03 21.64 1.10
CA LEU A 89 5.76 20.48 1.61
C LEU A 89 5.34 19.17 0.91
N ALA A 90 4.08 19.10 0.47
CA ALA A 90 3.54 17.96 -0.27
C ALA A 90 3.85 18.00 -1.78
N ARG A 91 4.26 19.16 -2.31
CA ARG A 91 4.68 19.31 -3.72
C ARG A 91 6.08 18.73 -3.92
N ASN A 92 6.19 17.81 -4.86
CA ASN A 92 7.44 17.26 -5.43
C ASN A 92 8.27 16.34 -4.53
N ARG A 93 7.81 15.10 -4.40
CA ARG A 93 8.72 13.94 -4.40
C ARG A 93 8.31 13.04 -5.56
N LYS A 94 8.84 13.32 -6.74
CA LYS A 94 8.95 12.32 -7.80
C LYS A 94 10.16 11.43 -7.52
#